data_AF-A0A7S0E4V2-F1
#
_entry.id   AF-A0A7S0E4V2-F1
#
_cell.length_a   1.000
_cell.length_b   1.000
_cell.length_c   1.000
_cell.angle_alpha   90.00
_cell.angle_beta   90.00
_cell.angle_gamma   90.00
#
_symmetry.space_group_name_H-M   'P 1'
#
loop_
_entity.id
_entity.type
_entity.pdbx_description
1 polymer ?
#
loop_
_entity_poly.entity_id
_entity_poly.type
_entity_poly.pdbx_seq_one_letter_code
_entity_poly.pdbx_strand_id
1 'polypeptide(L)'
;VILAAYGQLGDDGNFQVDEIQSPGLPPQIPTGKLQGEPKIVLVSGLELGNPDSDPLAVDMLIDYITGNLGGAETFQESAKVAKVIIAGSSCYFSSEGRSSNAYRKNDPNQTRANQRETSNPVRELDLL
;
A
#
# COMPACT_ATOMS: atom_id res chain seq x y z
N VAL A 1 8.86 5.21 -20.09
CA VAL A 1 10.05 4.35 -19.98
C VAL A 1 11.25 5.19 -20.37
N ILE A 2 12.34 5.13 -19.60
CA ILE A 2 13.60 5.82 -19.92
C ILE A 2 14.64 4.73 -20.18
N LEU A 3 15.35 4.84 -21.30
CA LEU A 3 16.37 3.88 -21.75
C LEU A 3 17.48 4.60 -22.52
N ALA A 4 18.65 3.97 -22.58
CA ALA A 4 19.69 4.31 -23.54
C ALA A 4 19.49 3.48 -24.81
N ALA A 5 19.68 4.10 -25.98
CA ALA A 5 19.67 3.42 -27.27
C ALA A 5 21.00 3.66 -27.98
N TYR A 6 21.60 2.59 -28.51
CA TYR A 6 22.80 2.62 -29.33
C TYR A 6 22.42 2.22 -30.76
N GLY A 7 23.00 2.91 -31.74
CA GLY A 7 22.60 2.77 -33.13
C GLY A 7 23.12 3.92 -34.01
N GLN A 8 22.52 4.07 -35.19
CA GLN A 8 23.04 4.90 -36.28
C GLN A 8 21.92 5.67 -36.98
N LEU A 9 22.24 6.80 -37.61
CA LEU A 9 21.29 7.50 -38.47
C LEU A 9 21.23 6.78 -39.83
N GLY A 10 20.03 6.33 -40.22
CA GLY A 10 19.76 5.74 -41.53
C GLY A 10 19.63 6.80 -42.62
N ASP A 11 19.77 6.37 -43.87
CA ASP A 11 19.69 7.24 -45.06
C ASP A 11 18.30 7.86 -45.27
N ASP A 12 17.28 7.30 -44.61
CA ASP A 12 15.92 7.82 -44.55
C ASP A 12 15.73 8.92 -43.48
N GLY A 13 16.79 9.26 -42.74
CA GLY A 13 16.78 10.24 -41.66
C GLY A 13 16.27 9.71 -40.33
N ASN A 14 15.97 8.41 -40.22
CA ASN A 14 15.54 7.78 -38.97
C ASN A 14 16.73 7.19 -38.21
N PHE A 15 16.64 7.14 -36.88
CA PHE A 15 17.65 6.47 -36.06
C PHE A 15 17.38 4.96 -36.01
N GLN A 16 18.25 4.16 -36.61
CA GLN A 16 18.22 2.70 -36.55
C GLN A 16 18.89 2.24 -35.25
N VAL A 17 18.14 1.55 -34.40
CA VAL A 17 18.60 1.09 -33.08
C VAL A 17 19.18 -0.31 -33.21
N ASP A 18 20.44 -0.47 -32.81
CA ASP A 18 21.13 -1.76 -32.74
C ASP A 18 20.97 -2.39 -31.35
N GLU A 19 21.01 -1.58 -30.28
CA GLU A 19 20.92 -2.04 -28.90
C GLU A 19 20.16 -1.07 -27.99
N ILE A 20 19.47 -1.60 -26.98
CA ILE A 20 18.83 -0.83 -25.91
C ILE A 20 19.29 -1.28 -24.53
N GLN A 21 19.49 -0.32 -23.63
CA GLN A 21 19.85 -0.61 -22.24
C GLN A 21 18.96 0.17 -21.27
N SER A 22 18.37 -0.57 -20.33
CA SER A 22 17.61 -0.01 -19.21
C SER A 22 18.55 0.51 -18.11
N PRO A 23 18.12 1.46 -17.25
CA PRO A 23 18.95 2.07 -16.21
C PRO A 23 19.61 1.11 -15.19
N GLY A 24 19.19 -0.16 -15.16
CA GLY A 24 19.72 -1.15 -14.22
C GLY A 24 19.39 -0.80 -12.76
N LEU A 25 20.08 -1.46 -11.83
CA LEU A 25 20.04 -1.12 -10.41
C LEU A 25 21.26 -0.25 -10.06
N PRO A 26 21.10 0.76 -9.18
CA PRO A 26 22.24 1.50 -8.68
C PRO A 26 23.14 0.60 -7.81
N PRO A 27 24.42 0.96 -7.61
CA PRO A 27 25.31 0.25 -6.69
C PRO A 27 24.67 0.11 -5.30
N GLN A 28 24.58 -1.12 -4.80
CA GLN A 28 24.00 -1.39 -3.49
C GLN A 28 25.03 -1.11 -2.39
N ILE A 29 24.66 -0.25 -1.43
CA ILE A 29 25.48 -0.01 -0.24
C ILE A 29 25.25 -1.16 0.75
N PRO A 30 26.29 -1.89 1.18
CA PRO A 30 26.15 -2.96 2.16
C PRO A 30 25.62 -2.42 3.49
N THR A 31 24.64 -3.11 4.07
CA THR A 31 24.15 -2.81 5.41
C THR A 31 25.06 -3.45 6.47
N GLY A 32 25.12 -2.83 7.65
CA GLY A 32 25.83 -3.39 8.80
C GLY A 32 25.17 -4.68 9.30
N LYS A 33 25.92 -5.47 10.07
CA LYS A 33 25.36 -6.64 10.76
C LYS A 33 24.34 -6.18 11.81
N LEU A 34 23.14 -6.74 11.76
CA LEU A 34 22.13 -6.55 12.80
C LEU A 34 22.46 -7.45 14.00
N GLN A 35 22.17 -6.97 15.21
CA GLN A 35 22.15 -7.80 16.41
C GLN A 35 20.75 -8.38 16.58
N GLY A 36 20.67 -9.69 16.83
CA GLY A 36 19.40 -10.41 16.94
C GLY A 36 18.72 -10.65 15.58
N GLU A 37 17.43 -11.00 15.64
CA GLU A 37 16.62 -11.38 14.49
C GLU A 37 15.36 -10.50 14.38
N PRO A 38 15.50 -9.17 14.20
CA PRO A 38 14.34 -8.29 14.10
C PRO A 38 13.54 -8.61 12.83
N LYS A 39 12.22 -8.59 12.95
CA LYS A 39 11.28 -8.82 11.85
C LYS A 39 10.57 -7.53 11.46
N ILE A 40 10.20 -7.45 10.19
CA ILE A 40 9.35 -6.38 9.66
C ILE A 40 8.10 -7.02 9.09
N VAL A 41 6.93 -6.54 9.50
CA VAL A 41 5.66 -6.92 8.88
C VAL A 41 5.38 -5.96 7.73
N LEU A 42 5.20 -6.51 6.53
CA LEU A 42 4.79 -5.77 5.33
C LEU A 42 3.35 -6.15 5.01
N VAL A 43 2.48 -5.16 4.95
CA VAL A 43 1.05 -5.36 4.66
C VAL A 43 0.59 -4.27 3.67
N SER A 44 -0.36 -4.59 2.82
CA SER A 44 -0.98 -3.69 1.85
C SER A 44 -2.39 -4.18 1.54
N GLY A 45 -3.28 -3.32 1.06
CA GLY A 45 -4.60 -3.77 0.65
C GLY A 45 -5.46 -4.24 1.81
N LEU A 46 -5.37 -3.58 2.98
CA LEU A 46 -6.27 -3.84 4.10
C LEU A 46 -7.71 -3.49 3.76
N GLU A 47 -7.91 -2.52 2.85
CA GLU A 47 -9.22 -2.13 2.31
C GLU A 47 -10.32 -1.99 3.38
N LEU A 48 -10.00 -1.41 4.54
CA LEU A 48 -10.94 -1.22 5.64
C LEU A 48 -12.21 -0.51 5.16
N GLY A 49 -13.39 -1.01 5.56
CA GLY A 49 -14.69 -0.57 5.07
C GLY A 49 -15.11 -1.15 3.71
N ASN A 50 -14.33 -2.07 3.12
CA ASN A 50 -14.78 -2.83 1.94
C ASN A 50 -15.78 -3.91 2.39
N PRO A 51 -17.02 -3.94 1.85
CA PRO A 51 -18.00 -4.96 2.18
C PRO A 51 -17.54 -6.40 1.87
N ASP A 52 -16.58 -6.56 0.95
CA ASP A 52 -16.02 -7.86 0.58
C ASP A 52 -14.75 -8.22 1.38
N SER A 53 -14.30 -7.36 2.29
CA SER A 53 -13.15 -7.66 3.17
C SER A 53 -13.51 -8.64 4.27
N ASP A 54 -12.49 -9.27 4.87
CA ASP A 54 -12.62 -10.12 6.07
C ASP A 54 -12.09 -9.37 7.30
N PRO A 55 -12.98 -8.74 8.11
CA PRO A 55 -12.56 -8.01 9.30
C PRO A 55 -11.85 -8.89 10.33
N LEU A 56 -12.24 -10.17 10.45
CA LEU A 56 -11.65 -11.09 11.41
C LEU A 56 -10.18 -11.36 11.10
N ALA A 57 -9.81 -11.41 9.82
CA ALA A 57 -8.42 -11.56 9.41
C ALA A 57 -7.57 -10.35 9.84
N VAL A 58 -8.13 -9.14 9.79
CA VAL A 58 -7.45 -7.92 10.24
C VAL A 58 -7.30 -7.92 11.76
N ASP A 59 -8.34 -8.31 12.50
CA ASP A 59 -8.29 -8.41 13.97
C ASP A 59 -7.25 -9.43 14.42
N MET A 60 -7.23 -10.62 13.81
CA MET A 60 -6.19 -11.63 14.10
C MET A 60 -4.78 -11.15 13.76
N LEU A 61 -4.61 -10.33 12.72
CA LEU A 61 -3.32 -9.72 12.40
C LEU A 61 -2.91 -8.74 13.50
N ILE A 62 -3.83 -7.91 13.99
CA ILE A 62 -3.59 -6.98 15.10
C ILE A 62 -3.22 -7.77 16.36
N ASP A 63 -3.98 -8.80 16.72
CA ASP A 63 -3.72 -9.64 17.89
C ASP A 63 -2.37 -10.37 17.78
N TYR A 64 -2.00 -10.86 16.60
CA TYR A 64 -0.71 -11.48 16.39
C TYR A 64 0.45 -10.48 16.59
N ILE A 65 0.38 -9.31 15.94
CA ILE A 65 1.44 -8.30 16.01
C ILE A 65 1.59 -7.75 17.43
N THR A 66 0.48 -7.61 18.16
CA THR A 66 0.47 -7.12 19.54
C THR A 66 0.83 -8.20 20.56
N GLY A 67 0.88 -9.48 20.16
CA GLY A 67 1.22 -10.61 21.02
C GLY A 67 0.05 -11.18 21.83
N ASN A 68 -1.18 -10.81 21.49
CA ASN A 68 -2.41 -11.33 22.11
C ASN A 68 -2.86 -12.67 21.50
N LEU A 69 -2.33 -13.06 20.34
CA LEU A 69 -2.70 -14.29 19.65
C LEU A 69 -1.68 -15.42 19.88
N GLY A 70 -2.17 -16.59 20.31
CA GLY A 70 -1.39 -17.83 20.38
C GLY A 70 -0.76 -18.12 21.74
N GLY A 71 0.27 -18.96 21.73
CA GLY A 71 0.99 -19.42 22.93
C GLY A 71 2.36 -18.77 23.11
N ALA A 72 3.14 -19.25 24.07
CA ALA A 72 4.47 -18.69 24.38
C ALA A 72 5.40 -18.64 23.15
N GLU A 73 5.38 -19.66 22.30
CA GLU A 73 6.19 -19.69 21.07
C GLU A 73 5.75 -18.59 20.08
N THR A 74 4.45 -18.45 19.82
CA THR A 74 3.88 -17.41 18.95
C THR A 74 4.22 -16.02 19.48
N PHE A 75 4.12 -15.82 20.79
CA PHE A 75 4.51 -14.57 21.45
C PHE A 75 6.00 -14.26 21.27
N GLN A 76 6.90 -15.24 21.44
CA GLN A 76 8.33 -15.02 21.21
C GLN A 76 8.62 -14.60 19.77
N GLU A 77 7.87 -15.15 18.81
CA GLU A 77 8.03 -14.83 17.40
C GLU A 77 7.44 -13.46 17.02
N SER A 78 6.31 -13.06 17.61
CA SER A 78 5.72 -11.73 17.40
C SER A 78 6.49 -10.62 18.13
N ALA A 79 7.09 -10.91 19.29
CA ALA A 79 7.95 -9.98 20.02
C ALA A 79 9.21 -9.54 19.22
N LYS A 80 9.60 -10.32 18.19
CA LYS A 80 10.68 -9.95 17.27
C LYS A 80 10.26 -8.89 16.24
N VAL A 81 8.97 -8.60 16.09
CA VAL A 81 8.48 -7.60 15.13
C VAL A 81 8.92 -6.21 15.58
N ALA A 82 9.86 -5.63 14.85
CA ALA A 82 10.44 -4.32 15.13
C ALA A 82 9.71 -3.17 14.40
N LYS A 83 9.01 -3.47 13.29
CA LYS A 83 8.30 -2.47 12.49
C LYS A 83 7.17 -3.11 11.68
N VAL A 84 6.08 -2.35 11.53
CA VAL A 84 5.01 -2.64 10.58
C VAL A 84 5.04 -1.56 9.49
N ILE A 85 5.00 -1.96 8.22
CA ILE A 85 4.92 -1.07 7.07
C ILE A 85 3.63 -1.39 6.31
N ILE A 86 2.78 -0.37 6.19
CA ILE A 86 1.53 -0.45 5.43
C ILE A 86 1.73 0.21 4.06
N ALA A 87 1.84 -0.60 3.01
CA ALA A 87 2.15 -0.19 1.64
C ALA A 87 0.89 0.08 0.80
N GLY A 88 0.05 1.01 1.26
CA GLY A 88 -1.09 1.54 0.50
C GLY A 88 -2.34 0.64 0.47
N SER A 89 -3.40 1.17 -0.15
CA SER A 89 -4.75 0.57 -0.21
C SER A 89 -5.30 0.16 1.17
N SER A 90 -5.07 1.01 2.18
CA SER A 90 -5.45 0.70 3.57
C SER A 90 -6.95 0.84 3.84
N CYS A 91 -7.61 1.82 3.21
CA CYS A 91 -9.04 2.08 3.37
C CYS A 91 -9.72 1.96 2.01
N TYR A 92 -10.90 1.37 2.01
CA TYR A 92 -11.78 1.36 0.86
C TYR A 92 -12.68 2.60 0.87
N PHE A 93 -12.85 3.19 -0.31
CA PHE A 93 -13.79 4.27 -0.54
C PHE A 93 -14.64 3.89 -1.74
N SER A 94 -15.95 3.75 -1.56
CA SER A 94 -16.85 3.44 -2.67
C SER A 94 -16.77 4.54 -3.73
N SER A 95 -16.69 4.14 -5.00
CA SER A 95 -16.68 5.07 -6.13
C SER A 95 -18.06 5.66 -6.43
N GLU A 96 -19.14 5.11 -5.84
CA GLU A 96 -20.53 5.50 -6.12
C GLU A 96 -20.83 6.97 -5.72
N GLY A 97 -20.02 7.58 -4.85
CA GLY A 97 -20.13 9.01 -4.50
C GLY A 97 -19.16 9.94 -5.25
N ARG A 98 -18.19 9.41 -6.01
CA ARG A 98 -17.21 10.21 -6.76
C ARG A 98 -17.71 10.46 -8.19
N SER A 99 -18.82 11.19 -8.31
CA SER A 99 -19.23 11.75 -9.60
C SER A 99 -18.13 12.65 -10.14
N SER A 100 -17.41 12.14 -11.13
CA SER A 100 -16.36 12.82 -11.90
C SER A 100 -16.97 13.81 -12.89
N ASN A 101 -17.83 14.73 -12.43
CA ASN A 101 -18.38 15.77 -13.28
C ASN A 101 -18.38 17.13 -12.59
N ALA A 102 -17.87 18.10 -13.33
CA ALA A 102 -17.55 19.48 -12.99
C ALA A 102 -18.77 20.38 -12.66
N TYR A 103 -19.76 19.87 -11.93
CA TYR A 103 -20.95 20.61 -11.51
C TYR A 103 -21.24 20.37 -10.02
N ARG A 104 -20.40 20.94 -9.14
CA ARG A 104 -20.70 21.03 -7.69
C ARG A 104 -21.82 22.06 -7.51
N LYS A 105 -23.07 21.61 -7.40
CA LYS A 105 -24.07 22.35 -6.62
C LYS A 105 -23.68 22.20 -5.16
N ASN A 106 -23.50 23.32 -4.47
CA ASN A 106 -23.26 23.37 -3.03
C ASN A 106 -24.55 22.98 -2.29
N ASP A 107 -24.88 21.70 -2.24
CA ASP A 107 -25.93 21.18 -1.36
C ASP A 107 -25.30 20.75 -0.02
N PRO A 108 -25.64 21.42 1.11
CA PRO A 108 -25.13 21.09 2.43
C PRO A 108 -25.49 19.66 2.88
N ASN A 109 -26.62 19.12 2.43
CA ASN A 109 -27.05 17.76 2.78
C ASN A 109 -26.20 16.71 2.08
N GLN A 110 -25.86 16.95 0.81
CA GLN A 110 -25.00 16.06 0.03
C GLN A 110 -23.55 16.09 0.54
N THR A 111 -23.09 17.27 0.97
CA THR A 111 -21.76 17.41 1.62
C THR A 111 -21.68 16.60 2.92
N ARG A 112 -22.73 16.62 3.74
CA ARG A 112 -22.80 15.83 4.99
C ARG A 112 -22.88 14.32 4.74
N ALA A 113 -23.62 13.90 3.70
CA ALA A 113 -23.70 12.49 3.31
C ALA A 113 -22.34 11.94 2.84
N ASN A 114 -21.67 12.67 1.94
CA ASN A 114 -20.33 12.31 1.48
C ASN A 114 -19.31 12.28 2.61
N GLN A 115 -19.37 13.24 3.55
CA GLN A 115 -18.49 13.24 4.71
C GLN A 115 -18.72 12.01 5.61
N ARG A 116 -19.97 11.56 5.76
CA ARG A 116 -20.30 10.32 6.49
C ARG A 116 -19.71 9.09 5.80
N GLU A 117 -19.91 8.94 4.49
CA GLU A 117 -19.36 7.80 3.73
C GLU A 117 -17.83 7.75 3.78
N THR A 118 -17.16 8.89 3.63
CA THR A 118 -15.69 8.96 3.74
C THR A 118 -15.17 8.67 5.14
N SER A 119 -16.02 8.79 6.17
CA SER A 119 -15.65 8.51 7.57
C SER A 119 -15.89 7.05 7.99
N ASN A 120 -16.60 6.25 7.18
CA ASN A 120 -16.97 4.88 7.54
C ASN A 120 -15.75 3.99 7.88
N PRO A 121 -14.64 3.99 7.11
CA PRO A 121 -13.46 3.18 7.44
C PRO A 121 -12.84 3.56 8.79
N VAL A 122 -12.95 4.83 9.19
CA VAL A 122 -12.41 5.32 10.47
C VAL A 122 -13.33 4.95 11.63
N ARG A 123 -14.64 4.90 11.41
CA ARG A 123 -15.60 4.49 12.45
C ARG A 123 -15.51 3.00 12.80
N GLU A 124 -15.21 2.15 11.83
CA GLU A 124 -15.00 0.72 12.09
C GLU A 124 -13.77 0.51 12.99
N LEU A 125 -12.72 1.33 12.83
CA LEU A 125 -11.56 1.30 13.72
C LEU A 125 -11.89 1.74 15.16
N ASP A 126 -12.83 2.67 15.36
CA ASP A 126 -13.24 3.12 16.70
C ASP A 126 -14.08 2.07 17.47
N LEU A 127 -14.53 1.00 16.79
CA LEU A 127 -15.31 -0.10 17.38
C LEU A 127 -14.45 -1.31 17.77
N LEU A 128 -13.16 -1.30 17.41
CA LEU A 128 -12.14 -2.27 17.80
C LEU A 128 -11.38 -1.79 19.05
#